data_AF-A0A7Y2WBF6-F1
#
_entry.id   AF-A0A7Y2WBF6-F1
#
_cell.length_a   1.000
_cell.length_b   1.000
_cell.length_c   1.000
_cell.angle_alpha   90.00
_cell.angle_beta   90.00
_cell.angle_gamma   90.00
#
_symmetry.space_group_name_H-M   'P 1'
#
loop_
_entity.id
_entity.type
_entity.pdbx_description
1 polymer ?
#
loop_
_entity_poly.entity_id
_entity_poly.type
_entity_poly.pdbx_seq_one_letter_code
_entity_poly.pdbx_strand_id
1 'polypeptide(L)'
;MYSVFIITNKKKFVLATYNNFNPELSDKTKLELILNGPTIPFLVFEQFFKAPEDFELRTYKSGLSNALEASLEVNNINLVKSKTKSEDGYVKTLPTTRKPRTKKAQQSKTEG
;
A
#
# COMPACT_ATOMS: atom_id res chain seq x y z
N MET A 1 -10.38 -5.41 -17.32
CA MET A 1 -10.16 -4.08 -16.68
C MET A 1 -9.59 -4.31 -15.30
N TYR A 2 -8.73 -3.42 -14.82
CA TYR A 2 -8.14 -3.58 -13.50
C TYR A 2 -9.19 -3.38 -12.40
N SER A 3 -9.04 -4.16 -11.34
CA SER A 3 -9.82 -4.02 -10.11
C SER A 3 -8.89 -3.95 -8.91
N VAL A 4 -9.25 -3.11 -7.94
CA VAL A 4 -8.58 -2.97 -6.67
C VAL A 4 -9.29 -3.84 -5.65
N PHE A 5 -8.52 -4.68 -4.98
CA PHE A 5 -8.97 -5.60 -3.97
C PHE A 5 -8.37 -5.26 -2.61
N ILE A 6 -9.16 -5.46 -1.57
CA ILE A 6 -8.73 -5.37 -0.18
C ILE A 6 -8.77 -6.77 0.41
N ILE A 7 -7.65 -7.18 0.98
CA ILE A 7 -7.50 -8.42 1.72
C ILE A 7 -7.60 -8.09 3.21
N THR A 8 -8.45 -8.83 3.90
CA THR A 8 -8.58 -8.74 5.36
C THR A 8 -8.37 -10.08 6.02
N ASN A 9 -7.88 -10.09 7.26
CA ASN A 9 -7.81 -11.26 8.13
C ASN A 9 -8.64 -10.95 9.39
N LYS A 10 -9.67 -11.76 9.70
CA LYS A 10 -10.62 -11.50 10.81
C LYS A 10 -11.13 -10.06 10.81
N LYS A 11 -11.52 -9.56 9.63
CA LYS A 11 -11.99 -8.18 9.38
C LYS A 11 -10.95 -7.07 9.59
N LYS A 12 -9.69 -7.41 9.89
CA LYS A 12 -8.58 -6.45 9.96
C LYS A 12 -7.93 -6.30 8.60
N PHE A 13 -7.62 -5.07 8.21
CA PHE A 13 -6.90 -4.79 6.97
C PHE A 13 -5.52 -5.44 6.97
N VAL A 14 -5.18 -6.12 5.87
CA VAL A 14 -3.87 -6.74 5.68
C VAL A 14 -3.14 -6.08 4.52
N LEU A 15 -3.76 -6.06 3.34
CA LEU A 15 -3.13 -5.59 2.13
C LEU A 15 -4.19 -5.11 1.13
N ALA A 16 -3.91 -4.02 0.42
CA ALA A 16 -4.60 -3.69 -0.82
C ALA A 16 -3.70 -4.06 -2.01
N THR A 17 -4.32 -4.61 -3.06
CA THR A 17 -3.65 -4.97 -4.32
C THR A 17 -4.57 -4.69 -5.50
N TYR A 18 -4.02 -4.63 -6.70
CA TYR A 18 -4.81 -4.50 -7.93
C TYR A 18 -4.43 -5.60 -8.90
N ASN A 19 -5.43 -6.16 -9.57
CA ASN A 19 -5.25 -7.22 -10.56
C ASN A 19 -6.31 -7.10 -11.66
N ASN A 20 -5.97 -7.65 -12.84
CA ASN A 20 -6.91 -7.81 -13.94
C ASN A 20 -7.37 -9.27 -13.97
N PHE A 21 -8.28 -9.63 -13.08
CA PHE A 21 -8.88 -10.97 -13.05
C PHE A 21 -10.13 -11.05 -13.92
N ASN A 22 -10.42 -12.26 -14.40
CA ASN A 22 -11.72 -12.56 -14.97
C ASN A 22 -12.81 -12.32 -13.89
N PRO A 23 -13.86 -11.51 -14.16
CA PRO A 23 -14.94 -11.26 -13.23
C PRO A 23 -15.63 -12.53 -12.72
N GLU A 24 -15.69 -13.58 -13.54
CA GLU A 24 -16.36 -14.86 -13.23
C GLU A 24 -15.63 -15.71 -12.20
N LEU A 25 -14.35 -15.40 -11.91
CA LEU A 25 -13.60 -16.12 -10.89
C LEU A 25 -14.19 -15.86 -9.50
N SER A 26 -14.27 -16.91 -8.69
CA SER A 26 -14.68 -16.79 -7.29
C SER A 26 -13.67 -15.94 -6.51
N ASP A 27 -14.13 -15.25 -5.47
CA ASP A 27 -13.27 -14.44 -4.62
C ASP A 27 -12.19 -15.28 -3.91
N LYS A 28 -12.50 -16.55 -3.59
CA LYS A 28 -11.54 -17.50 -3.05
C LYS A 28 -10.39 -17.78 -4.03
N THR A 29 -10.73 -18.07 -5.29
CA THR A 29 -9.72 -18.31 -6.33
C THR A 29 -8.88 -17.07 -6.59
N LYS A 30 -9.50 -15.89 -6.65
CA LYS A 30 -8.78 -14.61 -6.79
C LYS A 30 -7.83 -14.39 -5.62
N LEU A 31 -8.24 -14.70 -4.40
CA LEU A 31 -7.42 -14.58 -3.19
C LEU A 31 -6.20 -15.51 -3.24
N GLU A 32 -6.40 -16.78 -3.59
CA GLU A 32 -5.30 -17.75 -3.75
C GLU A 32 -4.30 -17.32 -4.82
N LEU A 33 -4.77 -16.81 -5.97
CA LEU A 33 -3.91 -16.29 -7.03
C LEU A 33 -3.10 -15.08 -6.57
N ILE A 34 -3.74 -14.16 -5.84
CA ILE A 34 -3.04 -12.99 -5.28
C ILE A 34 -1.96 -13.43 -4.31
N LEU A 35 -2.29 -14.32 -3.36
CA LEU A 35 -1.40 -14.70 -2.26
C LEU A 35 -0.23 -15.55 -2.72
N ASN A 36 -0.38 -16.32 -3.79
CA ASN A 36 0.72 -17.00 -4.47
C ASN A 36 1.53 -16.08 -5.41
N GLY A 37 1.21 -14.79 -5.45
CA GLY A 37 1.91 -13.80 -6.27
C GLY A 37 3.27 -13.40 -5.71
N PRO A 38 4.22 -12.98 -6.56
CA PRO A 38 5.59 -12.65 -6.15
C PRO A 38 5.71 -11.36 -5.33
N THR A 39 4.68 -10.52 -5.31
CA THR A 39 4.68 -9.19 -4.67
C THR A 39 4.09 -9.19 -3.26
N ILE A 40 3.69 -10.35 -2.74
CA ILE A 40 3.04 -10.47 -1.44
C ILE A 40 4.10 -10.52 -0.31
N PRO A 41 3.94 -9.73 0.76
CA PRO A 41 4.81 -9.83 1.92
C PRO A 41 4.76 -11.24 2.53
N PHE A 42 5.93 -11.82 2.81
CA PHE A 42 6.06 -13.18 3.35
C PHE A 42 5.19 -13.44 4.60
N LEU A 43 5.08 -12.45 5.50
CA LEU A 43 4.25 -12.56 6.70
C LEU A 43 2.75 -12.77 6.39
N VAL A 44 2.25 -12.16 5.32
CA VAL A 44 0.86 -12.31 4.89
C VAL A 44 0.63 -13.70 4.33
N PHE A 45 1.58 -14.17 3.52
CA PHE A 45 1.58 -15.52 2.98
C PHE A 45 1.58 -16.57 4.11
N GLU A 46 2.50 -16.45 5.08
CA GLU A 46 2.59 -17.39 6.20
C GLU A 46 1.30 -17.43 7.04
N GLN A 47 0.70 -16.28 7.30
CA GLN A 47 -0.57 -16.20 8.03
C GLN A 47 -1.71 -16.87 7.26
N PHE A 48 -1.77 -16.70 5.94
CA PHE A 48 -2.77 -17.35 5.11
C PHE A 48 -2.64 -18.87 5.13
N PHE A 49 -1.42 -19.41 5.05
CA PHE A 49 -1.22 -20.87 5.12
C PHE A 49 -1.61 -21.46 6.48
N LYS A 50 -1.47 -20.70 7.57
CA LYS A 50 -1.87 -21.14 8.92
C LYS A 50 -3.38 -21.16 9.10
N ALA A 51 -4.09 -20.16 8.57
CA ALA A 51 -5.52 -20.02 8.75
C ALA A 51 -6.15 -19.34 7.52
N PRO A 52 -6.34 -20.06 6.40
CA PRO A 52 -6.82 -19.47 5.16
C PRO A 52 -8.28 -19.01 5.26
N GLU A 53 -9.07 -19.65 6.12
CA GLU A 53 -10.49 -19.34 6.33
C GLU A 53 -10.72 -17.99 7.00
N ASP A 54 -9.71 -17.47 7.71
CA ASP A 54 -9.76 -16.16 8.34
C ASP A 54 -9.58 -15.01 7.33
N PHE A 55 -9.14 -15.32 6.11
CA PHE A 55 -8.88 -14.34 5.07
C PHE A 55 -10.09 -14.14 4.16
N GLU A 56 -10.41 -12.87 3.93
CA GLU A 56 -11.46 -12.45 3.00
C GLU A 56 -10.89 -11.50 1.97
N LEU A 57 -11.32 -11.68 0.72
CA LEU A 57 -11.09 -10.74 -0.37
C LEU A 57 -12.35 -9.92 -0.61
N ARG A 58 -12.18 -8.60 -0.77
CA ARG A 58 -13.29 -7.70 -1.14
C ARG A 58 -12.87 -6.83 -2.31
N THR A 59 -13.78 -6.69 -3.28
CA THR A 59 -13.58 -5.74 -4.38
C THR A 59 -13.88 -4.33 -3.88
N TYR A 60 -12.89 -3.43 -3.96
CA TYR A 60 -13.02 -2.03 -3.54
C TYR A 60 -13.43 -1.12 -4.70
N LYS A 61 -12.76 -1.29 -5.85
CA LYS A 61 -13.01 -0.51 -7.06
C LYS A 61 -12.78 -1.41 -8.26
N SER A 62 -13.63 -1.32 -9.28
CA SER A 62 -13.50 -2.08 -10.53
C SER A 62 -13.59 -1.14 -11.72
N GLY A 63 -13.32 -1.66 -12.92
CA GLY A 63 -13.46 -0.90 -14.16
C GLY A 63 -12.33 0.09 -14.43
N LEU A 64 -11.17 -0.06 -13.77
CA LEU A 64 -10.02 0.81 -14.02
C LEU A 64 -9.38 0.45 -15.36
N SER A 65 -9.21 1.47 -16.20
CA SER A 65 -8.75 1.34 -17.58
C SER A 65 -7.25 1.08 -17.69
N ASN A 66 -6.48 1.48 -16.68
CA ASN A 66 -5.02 1.41 -16.72
C ASN A 66 -4.42 0.99 -15.37
N ALA A 67 -3.21 0.42 -15.41
CA ALA A 67 -2.50 -0.08 -14.23
C ALA A 67 -1.99 1.04 -13.32
N LEU A 68 -1.63 2.20 -13.88
CA LEU A 68 -1.08 3.32 -13.11
C LEU A 68 -2.13 3.86 -12.12
N GLU A 69 -3.34 4.12 -12.58
CA GLU A 69 -4.47 4.56 -11.76
C GLU A 69 -4.78 3.53 -10.66
N ALA A 70 -4.81 2.24 -11.01
CA ALA A 70 -5.03 1.18 -10.04
C ALA A 70 -3.93 1.11 -8.96
N SER A 71 -2.66 1.31 -9.36
CA SER A 71 -1.54 1.35 -8.42
C SER A 71 -1.57 2.57 -7.50
N LEU A 72 -1.98 3.74 -8.01
CA LEU A 72 -2.15 4.96 -7.20
C LEU A 72 -3.23 4.75 -6.13
N GLU A 73 -4.37 4.15 -6.49
CA GLU A 73 -5.43 3.82 -5.55
C GLU A 73 -4.95 2.85 -4.46
N VAL A 74 -4.27 1.76 -4.84
CA VAL A 74 -3.71 0.79 -3.89
C VAL A 74 -2.71 1.45 -2.93
N ASN A 75 -1.83 2.30 -3.45
CA ASN A 75 -0.84 3.02 -2.63
C ASN A 75 -1.53 3.96 -1.63
N ASN A 76 -2.57 4.67 -2.06
CA ASN A 76 -3.35 5.54 -1.16
C ASN A 76 -4.03 4.74 -0.05
N ILE A 77 -4.66 3.60 -0.37
CA ILE A 77 -5.30 2.74 0.62
C ILE A 77 -4.29 2.20 1.62
N ASN A 78 -3.17 1.64 1.13
CA ASN A 78 -2.12 1.10 1.97
C ASN A 78 -1.53 2.19 2.90
N LEU A 79 -1.35 3.42 2.41
CA LEU A 79 -0.85 4.54 3.20
C LEU A 79 -1.85 5.02 4.27
N VAL A 80 -3.14 5.09 3.95
CA VAL A 80 -4.17 5.54 4.91
C VAL A 80 -4.43 4.49 5.98
N LYS A 81 -4.52 3.21 5.58
CA LYS A 81 -4.83 2.10 6.50
C LYS A 81 -3.64 1.70 7.36
N SER A 82 -2.40 1.90 6.90
CA SER A 82 -1.20 1.73 7.74
C SER A 82 -1.09 2.80 8.82
N LYS A 83 -1.55 4.02 8.56
CA LYS A 83 -1.56 5.13 9.56
C LYS A 83 -2.62 4.98 10.65
N THR A 84 -3.58 4.07 10.50
CA THR A 84 -4.67 3.91 11.48
C THR A 84 -4.29 3.03 12.68
N LYS A 85 -3.02 2.57 12.78
CA LYS A 85 -2.49 1.94 13.98
C LYS A 85 -1.10 2.43 14.31
N SER A 86 -1.04 3.36 15.25
CA SER A 86 0.07 3.48 16.17
C SER A 86 -0.50 4.02 17.48
N GLU A 87 -0.69 3.13 18.46
CA GLU A 87 -0.93 3.49 19.87
C GLU A 87 0.31 4.17 20.50
N ASP A 88 1.47 4.09 19.83
CA ASP A 88 2.62 4.96 20.10
C ASP A 88 2.65 6.07 19.04
N GLY A 89 2.42 7.32 19.45
CA GLY A 89 2.21 8.50 18.60
C GLY A 89 3.35 8.95 17.66
N TYR A 90 4.07 8.04 17.02
CA TYR A 90 5.04 8.34 15.97
C TYR A 90 4.44 8.17 14.58
N VAL A 91 3.80 9.24 14.11
CA VAL A 91 3.62 9.44 12.67
C VAL A 91 5.01 9.62 12.07
N LYS A 92 5.51 8.64 11.30
CA LYS A 92 6.61 8.88 10.35
C LYS A 92 6.12 9.87 9.31
N THR A 93 6.30 11.16 9.59
CA THR A 93 6.20 12.20 8.59
C THR A 93 7.29 11.92 7.56
N LEU A 94 6.88 11.85 6.28
CA LEU A 94 7.81 11.92 5.16
C LEU A 94 8.79 13.08 5.43
N PRO A 95 10.10 12.91 5.18
CA PRO A 95 11.02 14.04 5.29
C PRO A 95 10.50 15.11 4.32
N THR A 96 9.97 16.19 4.87
CA THR A 96 9.72 17.39 4.09
C THR A 96 11.02 17.71 3.40
N THR A 97 11.01 17.74 2.07
CA THR A 97 12.15 18.19 1.27
C THR A 97 12.50 19.58 1.76
N ARG A 98 13.48 19.67 2.66
CA ARG A 98 13.99 20.94 3.16
C ARG A 98 14.53 21.65 1.93
N LYS A 99 13.93 22.80 1.60
CA LYS A 99 14.49 23.71 0.59
C LYS A 99 15.99 23.88 0.90
N PRO A 100 16.89 23.74 -0.07
CA PRO A 100 18.31 23.91 0.17
C PRO A 100 18.52 25.33 0.73
N ARG A 101 19.12 25.41 1.92
CA ARG A 101 19.45 26.70 2.55
C ARG A 101 20.61 27.30 1.77
N THR A 102 20.34 28.30 0.95
CA THR A 102 21.37 29.16 0.37
C THR A 102 22.11 29.84 1.51
N LYS A 103 23.38 29.48 1.76
CA LYS A 103 24.24 30.24 2.66
C LYS A 103 24.45 31.61 2.03
N LYS A 104 24.11 32.70 2.74
CA LYS A 104 24.55 34.05 2.37
C LYS A 104 26.08 34.06 2.37
N ALA A 105 26.68 34.55 1.29
CA ALA A 105 28.12 34.73 1.19
C ALA A 105 28.59 35.69 2.30
N GLN A 106 29.62 35.28 3.04
CA GLN A 106 30.28 36.08 4.05
C GLN A 106 31.12 37.13 3.30
N GLN A 107 30.74 38.41 3.39
CA GLN A 107 31.59 39.50 2.89
C GLN A 107 32.89 39.49 3.70
N SER A 108 34.01 39.27 3.02
CA SER A 108 35.33 39.50 3.55
C SER A 108 35.48 40.99 3.85
N LYS A 109 35.58 41.36 5.13
CA LYS A 109 36.11 42.67 5.50
C LYS A 109 37.63 42.59 5.32
N THR A 110 38.13 43.27 4.30
CA THR A 110 39.53 43.65 4.19
C THR A 110 39.72 44.84 5.12
N GLU A 111 40.48 44.67 6.20
CA GLU A 111 41.00 45.80 6.98
C GLU A 111 42.43 46.07 6.48
N GLY A 112 42.65 47.32 6.07
CA GLY A 112 43.96 47.94 5.86
C GLY A 112 44.14 49.07 6.84
#